data_AF-A0A0G0RBQ8-F1
#
_entry.id   AF-A0A0G0RBQ8-F1
#
_cell.length_a   1.000
_cell.length_b   1.000
_cell.length_c   1.000
_cell.angle_alpha   90.00
_cell.angle_beta   90.00
_cell.angle_gamma   90.00
#
_symmetry.space_group_name_H-M   'P 1'
#
loop_
_entity.id
_entity.type
_entity.pdbx_description
1 polymer ?
#
loop_
_entity_poly.entity_id
_entity_poly.type
_entity_poly.pdbx_seq_one_letter_code
_entity_poly.pdbx_strand_id
1 'polypeptide(L)'
;MTYLAQNPTSLSNTPIQGIGPIGLQNKLTAEVFTVFPNVISLIIGFLTAAAFLWFLLQLFLGAISWISSGGDVKSVEQARSRIMNAIIGLVLVLAALIFFSVIGTVIGIDILNLNAILIKLTP
;
A
#
# COMPACT_ATOMS: atom_id res chain seq x y z
N MET A 1 -48.74 -33.25 -21.17
CA MET A 1 -48.09 -32.10 -21.84
C MET A 1 -47.58 -31.06 -20.83
N THR A 2 -47.02 -31.49 -19.70
CA THR A 2 -46.35 -30.67 -18.66
C THR A 2 -45.54 -31.75 -17.92
N TYR A 3 -44.24 -31.68 -17.65
CA TYR A 3 -43.50 -30.69 -16.89
C TYR A 3 -42.01 -30.84 -17.27
N LEU A 4 -41.49 -30.01 -18.17
CA LEU A 4 -40.03 -29.90 -18.41
C LEU A 4 -39.53 -28.45 -18.39
N ALA A 5 -40.41 -27.47 -18.17
CA ALA A 5 -40.05 -26.05 -18.25
C ALA A 5 -39.55 -25.44 -16.93
N GLN A 6 -39.28 -26.24 -15.89
CA GLN A 6 -38.85 -25.70 -14.61
C GLN A 6 -37.81 -26.59 -13.93
N ASN A 7 -36.69 -26.85 -14.62
CA ASN A 7 -35.45 -27.11 -13.90
C ASN A 7 -34.75 -25.76 -13.74
N PRO A 8 -34.87 -25.08 -12.58
CA PRO A 8 -34.15 -23.83 -12.38
C PRO A 8 -32.66 -24.13 -12.47
N THR A 9 -32.01 -23.65 -13.52
CA THR A 9 -30.56 -23.53 -13.55
C THR A 9 -30.19 -22.54 -12.46
N SER A 10 -29.86 -23.05 -11.28
CA SER A 10 -29.29 -22.24 -10.22
C SER A 10 -28.04 -21.58 -10.78
N LEU A 11 -28.07 -20.26 -10.91
CA LEU A 11 -26.89 -19.45 -11.15
C LEU A 11 -26.02 -19.58 -9.89
N SER A 12 -25.18 -20.62 -9.86
CA SER A 12 -24.18 -20.92 -8.84
C SER A 12 -24.68 -20.80 -7.38
N ASN A 13 -24.88 -21.92 -6.69
CA ASN A 13 -25.20 -21.95 -5.25
C ASN A 13 -24.01 -21.51 -4.34
N THR A 14 -23.02 -20.81 -4.90
CA THR A 14 -22.00 -20.11 -4.12
C THR A 14 -22.39 -18.63 -4.12
N PRO A 15 -22.58 -18.00 -2.94
CA PRO A 15 -22.77 -16.56 -2.85
C PRO A 15 -21.70 -15.87 -3.70
N ILE A 16 -22.05 -14.83 -4.47
CA ILE A 16 -21.08 -14.09 -5.29
C ILE A 16 -19.92 -13.65 -4.40
N GLN A 17 -18.78 -14.33 -4.50
CA GLN A 17 -17.57 -13.98 -3.77
C GLN A 17 -16.90 -12.84 -4.53
N GLY A 18 -16.54 -11.77 -3.82
CA GLY A 18 -15.76 -10.70 -4.42
C GLY A 18 -14.36 -11.18 -4.81
N ILE A 19 -13.65 -10.36 -5.57
CA ILE A 19 -12.28 -10.65 -6.01
C ILE A 19 -11.27 -10.32 -4.90
N GLY A 20 -10.46 -11.32 -4.55
CA GLY A 20 -9.40 -11.19 -3.56
C GLY A 20 -9.87 -11.34 -2.11
N PRO A 21 -8.98 -11.08 -1.12
CA PRO A 21 -9.27 -11.22 0.32
C PRO A 21 -10.43 -10.35 0.82
N ILE A 22 -10.90 -9.40 0.00
CA ILE A 22 -11.99 -8.47 0.28
C ILE A 22 -13.36 -9.08 -0.05
N GLY A 23 -13.38 -10.18 -0.80
CA GLY A 23 -14.58 -10.82 -1.35
C GLY A 23 -15.27 -11.85 -0.46
N LEU A 24 -14.95 -11.87 0.83
CA LEU A 24 -15.40 -12.86 1.79
C LEU A 24 -16.85 -12.58 2.23
N GLN A 25 -17.80 -13.05 1.42
CA GLN A 25 -19.20 -13.12 1.84
C GLN A 25 -19.35 -14.43 2.62
N ASN A 26 -19.62 -14.33 3.93
CA ASN A 26 -19.97 -15.42 4.87
C ASN A 26 -18.90 -15.98 5.83
N LYS A 27 -17.92 -15.19 6.29
CA LYS A 27 -17.03 -15.54 7.43
C LYS A 27 -16.80 -14.35 8.39
N LEU A 28 -17.92 -13.84 8.90
CA LEU A 28 -18.03 -12.49 9.48
C LEU A 28 -17.32 -12.26 10.83
N THR A 29 -16.78 -13.29 11.49
CA THR A 29 -16.23 -13.11 12.85
C THR A 29 -14.75 -13.49 13.02
N ALA A 30 -14.21 -14.41 12.21
CA ALA A 30 -12.79 -14.78 12.28
C ALA A 30 -11.93 -14.08 11.20
N GLU A 31 -12.50 -13.77 10.03
CA GLU A 31 -11.73 -13.24 8.90
C GLU A 31 -11.79 -11.72 8.79
N VAL A 32 -12.78 -11.04 9.40
CA VAL A 32 -12.78 -9.56 9.46
C VAL A 32 -11.53 -9.03 10.17
N PHE A 33 -11.11 -9.72 11.24
CA PHE A 33 -9.86 -9.41 11.92
C PHE A 33 -8.63 -9.66 11.03
N THR A 34 -8.65 -10.58 10.06
CA THR A 34 -7.47 -10.78 9.20
C THR A 34 -7.46 -9.91 7.94
N VAL A 35 -8.64 -9.52 7.42
CA VAL A 35 -8.77 -8.72 6.20
C VAL A 35 -8.32 -7.26 6.42
N PHE A 36 -8.71 -6.65 7.54
CA PHE A 36 -8.35 -5.25 7.83
C PHE A 36 -6.82 -5.00 7.91
N PRO A 37 -6.04 -5.80 8.66
CA PRO A 37 -4.57 -5.84 8.60
C PRO A 37 -3.99 -5.92 7.20
N ASN A 38 -4.51 -6.83 6.39
CA ASN A 38 -3.98 -7.12 5.07
C ASN A 38 -4.22 -5.95 4.12
N VAL A 39 -5.37 -5.29 4.21
CA VAL A 39 -5.67 -4.08 3.43
C VAL A 39 -4.72 -2.95 3.79
N ILE A 40 -4.51 -2.69 5.09
CA ILE A 40 -3.59 -1.64 5.53
C ILE A 40 -2.16 -1.94 5.05
N SER A 41 -1.70 -3.18 5.24
CA SER A 41 -0.36 -3.58 4.80
C SER A 41 -0.20 -3.45 3.28
N LEU A 42 -1.24 -3.76 2.50
CA LEU A 42 -1.26 -3.56 1.05
C LEU A 42 -1.19 -2.07 0.68
N ILE A 43 -1.96 -1.21 1.35
CA ILE A 43 -1.95 0.23 1.10
C ILE A 43 -0.58 0.82 1.42
N ILE A 44 0.02 0.49 2.56
CA ILE A 44 1.36 0.97 2.94
C ILE A 44 2.41 0.50 1.94
N GLY A 45 2.37 -0.78 1.54
CA GLY A 45 3.26 -1.33 0.52
C GLY A 45 3.11 -0.61 -0.84
N PHE A 46 1.87 -0.39 -1.27
CA PHE A 46 1.56 0.32 -2.50
C PHE A 46 2.04 1.78 -2.46
N LEU A 47 1.78 2.51 -1.36
CA LEU A 47 2.21 3.89 -1.19
C LEU A 47 3.74 4.00 -1.18
N THR A 48 4.43 3.06 -0.54
CA THR A 48 5.90 3.04 -0.50
C THR A 48 6.49 2.81 -1.90
N ALA A 49 5.93 1.87 -2.66
CA ALA A 49 6.34 1.61 -4.03
C ALA A 49 6.06 2.82 -4.94
N ALA A 50 4.89 3.46 -4.80
CA ALA A 50 4.54 4.66 -5.54
C ALA A 50 5.46 5.85 -5.20
N ALA A 51 5.82 6.03 -3.93
CA ALA A 51 6.74 7.08 -3.49
C ALA A 51 8.14 6.86 -4.07
N PHE A 52 8.63 5.62 -4.09
CA PHE A 52 9.92 5.29 -4.70
C PHE A 52 9.93 5.57 -6.22
N LEU A 53 8.86 5.17 -6.92
CA LEU A 53 8.73 5.46 -8.34
C LEU A 53 8.69 6.97 -8.61
N TRP A 54 7.93 7.72 -7.79
CA TRP A 54 7.86 9.17 -7.88
C TRP A 54 9.21 9.85 -7.63
N PHE A 55 9.96 9.37 -6.64
CA PHE A 55 11.32 9.81 -6.37
C PHE A 55 12.23 9.66 -7.60
N LEU A 56 12.19 8.50 -8.26
CA LEU A 56 13.00 8.25 -9.46
C LEU A 56 12.66 9.26 -10.58
N LEU A 57 11.36 9.48 -10.84
CA LEU A 57 10.93 10.46 -11.84
C LEU A 57 11.46 11.87 -11.52
N GLN A 58 11.35 12.30 -10.27
CA GLN A 58 11.81 13.61 -9.83
C GLN A 58 13.33 13.75 -9.89
N LEU A 59 14.07 12.68 -9.61
CA LEU A 59 15.52 12.62 -9.70
C LEU A 59 15.98 12.78 -11.16
N PHE A 60 15.38 12.05 -12.11
CA PHE A 60 15.72 12.18 -13.53
C PHE A 60 15.38 13.57 -14.07
N LEU A 61 14.21 14.11 -13.74
CA LEU A 61 13.81 15.45 -14.17
C LEU A 61 14.71 16.54 -13.57
N GLY A 62 15.13 16.37 -12.31
CA GLY A 62 16.10 17.26 -11.67
C GLY A 62 17.49 17.18 -12.32
N ALA A 63 17.97 15.98 -12.64
CA ALA A 63 19.26 15.77 -13.30
C ALA A 63 19.29 16.39 -14.71
N ILE A 64 18.25 16.17 -15.51
CA ILE A 64 18.13 16.77 -16.84
C ILE A 64 18.11 18.30 -16.72
N SER A 65 17.34 18.84 -15.78
CA SER A 65 17.27 20.28 -15.52
C SER A 65 18.63 20.86 -15.13
N TRP A 66 19.43 20.14 -14.33
CA TRP A 66 20.78 20.58 -13.97
C TRP A 66 21.67 20.64 -15.21
N ILE A 67 21.71 19.57 -16.01
CA ILE A 67 22.54 19.50 -17.22
C ILE A 67 22.13 20.58 -18.23
N SER A 68 20.82 20.83 -18.40
CA SER A 68 20.31 21.84 -19.33
C SER A 68 20.45 23.28 -18.84
N SER A 69 20.85 23.51 -17.57
CA SER A 69 20.97 24.85 -16.99
C SER A 69 22.14 25.66 -17.56
N GLY A 70 23.09 25.02 -18.26
CA GLY A 70 24.12 25.71 -19.05
C GLY A 70 25.05 26.65 -18.27
N GLY A 71 25.06 26.61 -16.94
CA GLY A 71 25.87 27.48 -16.07
C GLY A 71 25.13 28.69 -15.47
N ASP A 72 23.84 28.87 -15.75
CA ASP A 72 23.03 29.87 -15.06
C ASP A 72 22.78 29.45 -13.59
N VAL A 73 23.25 30.28 -12.66
CA VAL A 73 23.22 29.99 -11.22
C VAL A 73 21.79 29.75 -10.72
N LYS A 74 20.81 30.47 -11.25
CA LYS A 74 19.42 30.38 -10.80
C LYS A 74 18.79 29.04 -11.18
N SER A 75 19.00 28.58 -12.40
CA SER A 75 18.48 27.30 -12.88
C SER A 75 19.19 26.10 -12.24
N VAL A 76 20.49 26.19 -12.00
CA VAL A 76 21.24 25.17 -11.24
C VAL A 76 20.72 25.05 -9.80
N GLU A 77 20.47 26.18 -9.12
CA GLU A 77 19.94 26.15 -7.75
C GLU A 77 18.53 25.54 -7.70
N GLN A 78 17.67 25.86 -8.68
CA GLN A 78 16.35 25.23 -8.78
C GLN A 78 16.44 23.71 -9.03
N ALA A 79 17.31 23.27 -9.92
CA ALA A 79 17.53 21.86 -10.20
C ALA A 79 18.06 21.11 -8.95
N ARG A 80 19.01 21.73 -8.24
CA ARG A 80 19.54 21.20 -6.98
C ARG A 80 18.46 21.11 -5.91
N SER A 81 17.68 22.16 -5.71
CA SER A 81 16.56 22.17 -4.77
C SER A 81 15.55 21.06 -5.09
N ARG A 82 15.23 20.86 -6.38
CA ARG A 82 14.36 19.79 -6.85
C ARG A 82 14.86 18.40 -6.47
N ILE A 83 16.15 18.13 -6.68
CA ILE A 83 16.79 16.86 -6.32
C ILE A 83 16.79 16.67 -4.80
N MET A 84 17.15 17.71 -4.04
CA MET A 84 17.17 17.64 -2.58
C MET A 84 15.78 17.36 -2.01
N ASN A 85 14.74 18.03 -2.53
CA ASN A 85 13.36 17.78 -2.13
C ASN A 85 12.92 16.34 -2.44
N ALA A 86 13.35 15.78 -3.58
CA ALA A 86 13.10 14.38 -3.90
C ALA A 86 13.76 13.44 -2.88
N ILE A 87 15.04 13.67 -2.57
CA ILE A 87 15.80 12.86 -1.61
C ILE A 87 15.16 12.94 -0.22
N ILE A 88 14.83 14.14 0.23
CA ILE A 88 14.16 14.37 1.52
C ILE A 88 12.81 13.63 1.57
N GLY A 89 12.03 13.70 0.50
CA GLY A 89 10.77 12.96 0.40
C GLY A 89 10.96 11.45 0.56
N LEU A 90 11.95 10.86 -0.11
CA LEU A 90 12.25 9.43 0.03
C LEU A 90 12.74 9.08 1.44
N VAL A 91 13.65 9.89 2.00
CA VAL A 91 14.17 9.69 3.36
C VAL A 91 13.06 9.74 4.39
N LEU A 92 12.09 10.66 4.24
CA LEU A 92 10.93 10.75 5.14
C LEU A 92 10.05 9.49 5.09
N VAL A 93 9.82 8.92 3.91
CA VAL A 93 9.05 7.67 3.77
C VAL A 93 9.76 6.52 4.48
N LEU A 94 11.07 6.36 4.27
CA LEU A 94 11.85 5.31 4.93
C LEU A 94 11.93 5.53 6.45
N ALA A 95 12.11 6.78 6.89
CA ALA A 95 12.13 7.14 8.29
C ALA A 95 10.78 6.84 8.96
N ALA A 96 9.66 7.08 8.28
CA ALA A 96 8.33 6.74 8.80
C ALA A 96 8.20 5.23 9.06
N LEU A 97 8.64 4.38 8.12
CA LEU A 97 8.59 2.92 8.31
C LEU A 97 9.41 2.46 9.52
N ILE A 98 10.63 2.99 9.67
CA ILE A 98 11.49 2.70 10.83
C ILE A 98 10.83 3.21 12.11
N PHE A 99 10.29 4.43 12.09
CA PHE A 99 9.62 5.03 13.24
C PHE A 99 8.43 4.19 13.70
N PHE A 100 7.57 3.74 12.78
CA PHE A 100 6.47 2.83 13.10
C PHE A 100 6.95 1.48 13.64
N SER A 101 8.05 0.93 13.11
CA SER A 101 8.65 -0.31 13.62
C SER A 101 9.14 -0.18 15.06
N VAL A 102 9.82 0.93 15.38
CA VAL A 102 10.33 1.21 16.73
C VAL A 102 9.17 1.40 17.71
N ILE A 103 8.18 2.22 17.36
CA ILE A 103 6.98 2.42 18.18
C ILE A 103 6.26 1.07 18.40
N GLY A 104 6.16 0.24 17.36
CA GLY A 104 5.57 -1.09 17.47
C GLY A 104 6.29 -2.00 18.45
N THR A 105 7.62 -2.01 18.38
CA THR A 105 8.46 -2.80 19.29
C THR A 105 8.28 -2.37 20.75
N VAL A 106 8.19 -1.06 21.01
CA VAL A 106 7.97 -0.51 22.36
C VAL A 106 6.59 -0.87 22.92
N ILE A 107 5.57 -0.88 22.07
CA ILE A 107 4.19 -1.24 22.44
C ILE A 107 4.02 -2.78 22.49
N GLY A 108 5.01 -3.56 22.03
CA GLY A 108 4.95 -5.03 21.95
C GLY A 108 4.05 -5.56 20.83
N ILE A 109 3.71 -4.69 19.87
CA ILE A 109 2.74 -4.88 18.80
C ILE A 109 3.45 -4.57 17.49
N ASP A 110 3.67 -5.57 16.64
CA ASP A 110 4.32 -5.35 15.34
C ASP A 110 3.35 -4.66 14.36
N ILE A 111 3.34 -3.33 14.34
CA ILE A 111 2.43 -2.48 13.53
C ILE A 111 2.71 -2.65 12.03
N LEU A 112 3.81 -3.29 11.66
CA LEU A 112 4.09 -3.67 10.27
C LEU A 112 3.50 -5.05 9.94
N ASN A 113 3.09 -5.82 10.96
CA ASN A 113 2.53 -7.16 10.86
C ASN A 113 1.24 -7.30 11.70
N LEU A 114 0.21 -6.53 11.31
CA LEU A 114 -1.10 -6.49 11.99
C LEU A 114 -1.76 -7.88 12.15
N ASN A 115 -1.47 -8.83 11.26
CA ASN A 115 -1.97 -10.21 11.35
C ASN A 115 -1.48 -10.93 12.61
N ALA A 116 -0.20 -10.78 12.96
CA ALA A 116 0.42 -11.44 14.11
C ALA A 116 -0.14 -10.93 15.46
N ILE A 117 -0.60 -9.69 15.51
CA ILE A 117 -1.19 -9.07 16.71
C ILE A 117 -2.56 -9.65 17.02
N LEU A 118 -3.37 -9.91 15.99
CA LEU A 118 -4.74 -10.37 16.18
C LEU A 118 -4.82 -11.85 16.55
N ILE A 119 -3.84 -12.65 16.11
CA ILE A 119 -3.69 -14.04 16.59
C ILE A 119 -3.36 -14.07 18.09
N LYS A 120 -2.58 -13.10 18.61
CA LYS A 120 -2.23 -13.01 20.04
C LYS A 120 -3.38 -12.48 20.92
N LEU A 121 -4.40 -11.87 20.32
CA LEU A 121 -5.53 -11.26 21.03
C LEU A 121 -6.85 -12.03 20.84
N THR A 122 -6.84 -13.08 20.02
CA THR A 122 -7.94 -14.06 19.98
C THR A 122 -7.72 -15.04 21.13
N PRO A 123 -8.65 -15.16 22.09
CA PRO A 123 -8.53 -16.12 23.18
C PRO A 123 -8.52 -17.57 22.68
#